data_AF-A0A8J8ET91-F1
#
_entry.id   AF-A0A8J8ET91-F1
#
_cell.length_a   1.000
_cell.length_b   1.000
_cell.length_c   1.000
_cell.angle_alpha   90.00
_cell.angle_beta   90.00
_cell.angle_gamma   90.00
#
_symmetry.space_group_name_H-M   'P 1'
#
loop_
_entity.id
_entity.type
_entity.pdbx_description
1 polymer ?
#
loop_
_entity_poly.entity_id
_entity_poly.type
_entity_poly.pdbx_seq_one_letter_code
_entity_poly.pdbx_strand_id
1 'polypeptide(L)'
;MDFGELERKVVAFRDARGWAKYHTPKNLAISAAVELGELLEHFQWGTDEEILELSENPTKREAIADEIEDVVIFLSQALPFERMQ
;
A
#
# COMPACT_ATOMS: atom_id res chain seq x y z
N MET A 1 -7.16 2.18 15.49
CA MET A 1 -5.77 1.92 15.12
C MET A 1 -5.17 3.24 14.68
N ASP A 2 -4.11 3.69 15.35
CA ASP A 2 -3.32 4.82 14.86
C ASP A 2 -2.23 4.32 13.88
N PHE A 3 -1.57 5.25 13.20
CA PHE A 3 -0.53 4.89 12.22
C PHE A 3 0.65 4.13 12.86
N GLY A 4 1.03 4.48 14.09
CA GLY A 4 2.10 3.77 14.80
C GLY A 4 1.72 2.34 15.16
N GLU A 5 0.45 2.07 15.48
CA GLU A 5 -0.06 0.71 15.72
C GLU A 5 -0.05 -0.12 14.42
N LEU A 6 -0.39 0.49 13.28
CA LEU A 6 -0.28 -0.16 11.98
C LEU A 6 1.18 -0.51 11.66
N GLU A 7 2.10 0.45 11.77
CA GLU A 7 3.54 0.24 11.53
C GLU A 7 4.08 -0.92 12.38
N ARG A 8 3.74 -0.95 13.68
CA ARG A 8 4.14 -2.05 14.57
C ARG A 8 3.63 -3.41 14.13
N LYS A 9 2.37 -3.51 13.66
CA LYS A 9 1.79 -4.77 13.15
C LYS A 9 2.50 -5.24 11.88
N VAL A 10 2.77 -4.32 10.96
CA VAL A 10 3.48 -4.60 9.70
C VAL A 10 4.91 -5.07 9.99
N VAL A 11 5.63 -4.38 10.88
CA VAL A 11 6.99 -4.79 11.30
C VAL A 11 6.98 -6.17 11.93
N ALA A 12 6.04 -6.46 12.83
CA ALA A 12 5.89 -7.78 13.44
C ALA A 12 5.62 -8.88 12.40
N PHE A 13 4.76 -8.60 11.41
CA PHE A 13 4.44 -9.52 10.31
C PHE A 13 5.66 -9.82 9.43
N ARG A 14 6.46 -8.79 9.11
CA ARG A 14 7.73 -8.89 8.36
C ARG A 14 8.75 -9.74 9.12
N ASP A 15 8.92 -9.45 10.40
CA ASP A 15 9.95 -10.08 11.23
C ASP A 15 9.63 -11.56 11.49
N ALA A 16 8.35 -11.90 11.68
CA ALA A 16 7.89 -13.28 11.79
C ALA A 16 8.22 -14.14 10.56
N ARG A 17 8.45 -13.52 9.39
CA ARG A 17 8.81 -14.20 8.13
C ARG A 17 10.31 -14.11 7.80
N GLY A 18 11.09 -13.45 8.65
CA GLY A 18 12.51 -13.20 8.38
C GLY A 18 12.75 -12.32 7.14
N TRP A 19 11.78 -11.48 6.80
CA TRP A 19 11.83 -10.64 5.59
C TRP A 19 12.57 -9.32 5.79
N ALA A 20 12.93 -8.96 7.02
CA ALA A 20 13.65 -7.72 7.34
C ALA A 20 14.87 -7.47 6.44
N LYS A 21 15.61 -8.53 6.07
CA LYS A 21 16.78 -8.45 5.18
C LYS A 21 16.48 -7.95 3.75
N TYR A 22 15.23 -8.05 3.30
CA TYR A 22 14.78 -7.56 1.98
C TYR A 22 14.21 -6.15 2.04
N HIS A 23 13.84 -5.65 3.23
CA HIS A 23 13.19 -4.35 3.42
C HIS A 23 14.24 -3.24 3.53
N THR A 24 15.03 -3.07 2.45
CA THR A 24 15.96 -1.95 2.29
C THR A 24 15.22 -0.73 1.72
N PRO A 25 15.67 0.52 1.96
CA PRO A 25 15.00 1.71 1.43
C PRO A 25 14.75 1.65 -0.08
N LYS A 26 15.73 1.17 -0.85
CA LYS A 26 15.61 0.96 -2.29
C LYS A 26 14.49 -0.04 -2.64
N ASN A 27 14.47 -1.19 -1.98
CA ASN A 27 13.50 -2.24 -2.29
C ASN A 27 12.08 -1.83 -1.90
N LEU A 28 11.92 -1.14 -0.77
CA LEU A 28 10.63 -0.62 -0.31
C LEU A 28 10.09 0.45 -1.28
N ALA A 29 10.94 1.37 -1.73
CA ALA A 29 10.55 2.37 -2.73
C ALA A 29 10.14 1.71 -4.07
N ILE A 30 10.87 0.69 -4.52
CA ILE A 30 10.49 -0.08 -5.71
C ILE A 30 9.15 -0.80 -5.50
N SER A 31 8.97 -1.47 -4.36
CA SER A 31 7.73 -2.21 -4.08
C SER A 31 6.53 -1.26 -4.04
N ALA A 32 6.65 -0.13 -3.34
CA ALA A 32 5.59 0.89 -3.33
C ALA A 32 5.25 1.43 -4.74
N ALA A 33 6.24 1.53 -5.64
CA ALA A 33 6.00 1.94 -7.02
C ALA A 33 5.32 0.84 -7.86
N VAL A 34 5.57 -0.44 -7.55
CA VAL A 34 4.88 -1.58 -8.17
C VAL A 34 3.41 -1.59 -7.77
N GLU A 35 3.11 -1.52 -6.46
CA GLU A 35 1.71 -1.50 -5.98
C GLU A 35 0.95 -0.25 -6.43
N LEU A 36 1.65 0.89 -6.56
CA LEU A 36 1.04 2.07 -7.19
C LEU A 36 0.68 1.81 -8.66
N GLY A 37 1.50 1.01 -9.37
CA GLY A 37 1.17 0.52 -10.70
C GLY A 37 -0.10 -0.32 -10.70
N GLU A 38 -0.21 -1.29 -9.80
CA GLU A 38 -1.39 -2.16 -9.64
C GLU A 38 -2.66 -1.33 -9.32
N LEU A 39 -2.53 -0.36 -8.41
CA LEU A 39 -3.59 0.62 -8.13
C LEU A 39 -4.02 1.37 -9.40
N LEU A 40 -3.06 1.86 -10.20
CA LEU A 40 -3.34 2.59 -11.44
C LEU A 40 -4.06 1.73 -12.48
N GLU A 41 -3.87 0.41 -12.49
CA GLU A 41 -4.58 -0.49 -13.41
C GLU A 41 -6.10 -0.42 -13.23
N HIS A 42 -6.58 -0.04 -12.05
CA HIS A 42 -8.00 0.14 -11.80
C HIS A 42 -8.60 1.39 -12.45
N PHE A 43 -7.78 2.37 -12.81
CA PHE A 43 -8.20 3.68 -13.31
C PHE A 43 -7.83 3.92 -14.79
N GLN A 44 -6.78 3.28 -15.28
CA GLN A 44 -6.10 3.63 -16.55
C GLN A 44 -6.97 3.70 -17.82
N TRP A 45 -8.13 3.04 -17.87
CA TRP A 45 -8.97 2.96 -19.09
C TRP A 45 -10.36 3.60 -18.97
N GLY A 46 -10.79 4.01 -17.77
CA GLY A 46 -12.14 4.57 -17.56
C GLY A 46 -12.15 6.09 -17.52
N THR A 47 -13.27 6.71 -17.90
CA THR A 47 -13.49 8.14 -17.60
C THR A 47 -13.74 8.34 -16.09
N ASP A 48 -13.63 9.57 -15.61
CA ASP A 48 -13.89 9.89 -14.20
C ASP A 48 -15.30 9.44 -13.78
N GLU A 49 -16.31 9.61 -14.64
CA GLU A 49 -17.68 9.14 -14.38
C GLU A 49 -17.78 7.61 -14.31
N GLU A 50 -17.16 6.90 -15.26
CA GLU A 50 -17.18 5.42 -15.29
C GLU A 50 -16.47 4.84 -14.06
N ILE A 51 -15.35 5.42 -13.65
CA ILE A 51 -14.64 5.01 -12.43
C ILE A 51 -15.48 5.27 -11.19
N LEU A 52 -16.15 6.43 -11.10
CA LEU A 52 -17.01 6.74 -9.96
C LEU A 52 -18.15 5.72 -9.84
N GLU A 53 -18.83 5.41 -10.95
CA GLU A 53 -19.87 4.39 -10.97
C GLU A 53 -19.34 2.98 -10.63
N LEU A 54 -18.17 2.61 -11.18
CA LEU A 54 -17.53 1.33 -10.88
C LEU A 54 -17.11 1.22 -9.40
N SER A 55 -16.74 2.34 -8.76
CA SER A 55 -16.36 2.36 -7.34
C SER A 55 -17.53 2.10 -6.38
N GLU A 56 -18.78 2.19 -6.86
CA GLU A 56 -19.97 1.77 -6.11
C GLU A 56 -20.12 0.24 -6.06
N ASN A 57 -19.43 -0.50 -6.95
CA ASN A 57 -19.38 -1.94 -6.89
C ASN A 57 -18.51 -2.40 -5.70
N PRO A 58 -19.06 -3.17 -4.73
CA PRO A 58 -18.30 -3.57 -3.54
C PRO A 58 -17.02 -4.34 -3.83
N THR A 59 -17.03 -5.25 -4.81
CA THR A 59 -15.85 -6.03 -5.21
C THR A 59 -14.77 -5.13 -5.81
N LYS A 60 -15.17 -4.16 -6.64
CA LYS A 60 -14.21 -3.22 -7.24
C LYS A 60 -13.61 -2.29 -6.19
N ARG A 61 -14.42 -1.83 -5.24
CA ARG A 61 -13.96 -1.00 -4.12
C ARG A 61 -13.01 -1.75 -3.21
N GLU A 62 -13.26 -3.03 -2.94
CA GLU A 62 -12.37 -3.89 -2.18
C GLU A 62 -11.02 -4.05 -2.89
N ALA A 63 -11.03 -4.37 -4.19
CA ALA A 63 -9.78 -4.45 -4.96
C ALA A 63 -8.97 -3.14 -4.94
N ILE A 64 -9.63 -1.98 -5.13
CA ILE A 64 -8.95 -0.67 -5.01
C ILE A 64 -8.39 -0.45 -3.61
N ALA A 65 -9.14 -0.85 -2.57
CA ALA A 65 -8.69 -0.72 -1.19
C ALA A 65 -7.46 -1.60 -0.91
N ASP A 66 -7.44 -2.84 -1.42
CA ASP A 66 -6.31 -3.76 -1.30
C ASP A 66 -5.02 -3.12 -1.85
N GLU A 67 -5.06 -2.56 -3.06
CA GLU A 67 -3.87 -1.91 -3.65
C GLU A 67 -3.43 -0.65 -2.90
N ILE A 68 -4.39 0.12 -2.35
CA ILE A 68 -4.08 1.26 -1.48
C ILE A 68 -3.39 0.80 -0.20
N GLU A 69 -3.88 -0.29 0.40
CA GLU A 69 -3.31 -0.88 1.60
C GLU A 69 -1.85 -1.31 1.34
N ASP A 70 -1.57 -1.95 0.21
CA ASP A 70 -0.23 -2.39 -0.14
C ASP A 70 0.74 -1.21 -0.37
N VAL A 71 0.32 -0.16 -1.07
CA VAL A 71 1.10 1.10 -1.19
C VAL A 71 1.42 1.68 0.20
N VAL A 72 0.42 1.77 1.08
CA VAL A 72 0.59 2.31 2.43
C VAL A 72 1.53 1.44 3.27
N ILE A 73 1.42 0.11 3.17
CA ILE A 73 2.25 -0.84 3.90
C ILE A 73 3.73 -0.69 3.51
N PHE A 74 4.04 -0.55 2.21
CA PHE A 74 5.44 -0.36 1.81
C PHE A 74 5.99 1.01 2.18
N LEU A 75 5.18 2.08 2.04
CA LEU A 75 5.60 3.43 2.43
C LEU A 75 5.81 3.56 3.95
N SER A 76 4.93 2.96 4.76
CA SER A 76 5.06 2.98 6.23
C SER A 76 6.34 2.30 6.74
N GLN A 77 6.92 1.40 5.94
CA GLN A 77 8.19 0.74 6.27
C GLN A 77 9.42 1.45 5.72
N ALA A 78 9.25 2.37 4.75
CA ALA A 78 10.34 3.03 4.06
C ALA A 78 11.09 4.03 4.95
N LEU A 79 10.39 4.68 5.87
CA LEU A 79 10.95 5.58 6.88
C LEU A 79 10.20 5.41 8.21
N PRO A 80 10.91 5.38 9.36
CA PRO A 80 10.25 5.40 10.66
C PRO A 80 9.38 6.65 10.79
N PHE A 81 8.14 6.49 11.27
CA PHE A 81 7.19 7.60 11.40
C PHE A 81 7.75 8.79 12.21
N GLU A 82 8.58 8.51 13.21
CA GLU A 82 9.27 9.48 14.07
C GLU A 82 10.21 10.43 13.31
N ARG A 83 10.60 10.09 12.07
CA ARG A 83 11.45 10.92 11.20
C ARG A 83 10.66 11.77 10.20
N MET A 84 9.34 11.67 10.19
CA MET A 84 8.44 12.39 9.27
C MET A 84 7.77 13.61 9.91
N GLN A 85 8.04 13.89 11.19
CA GLN A 85 7.66 15.10 11.92
C GLN A 85 8.84 16.07 12.00
#